data_AF-A0A4P8L3J8-F1
#
_entry.id   AF-A0A4P8L3J8-F1
#
_cell.length_a   1.000
_cell.length_b   1.000
_cell.length_c   1.000
_cell.angle_alpha   90.00
_cell.angle_beta   90.00
_cell.angle_gamma   90.00
#
_symmetry.space_group_name_H-M   'P 1'
#
loop_
_entity.id
_entity.type
_entity.pdbx_description
1 polymer ?
#
loop_
_entity_poly.entity_id
_entity_poly.type
_entity_poly.pdbx_seq_one_letter_code
_entity_poly.pdbx_strand_id
1 'polypeptide(L)' 'MNPDDEKILRLAKEIVIKFIELGRISPTNFESHFKSIFWALKNTVVDAQAPDFTRDLSAVPPGDE' A
#
# COMPACT_ATOMS: atom_id res chain seq x y z
N MET A 1 -1.15 -17.83 -3.18
CA MET A 1 -0.45 -16.52 -3.15
C MET A 1 -1.04 -15.70 -4.28
N ASN A 2 -1.58 -14.51 -4.01
CA ASN A 2 -2.10 -13.65 -5.08
C ASN A 2 -0.91 -13.30 -6.00
N PRO A 3 -1.02 -13.34 -7.34
CA PRO A 3 0.06 -12.94 -8.25
C PRO A 3 0.70 -11.59 -7.93
N ASP A 4 -0.05 -10.68 -7.30
CA ASP A 4 0.46 -9.38 -6.89
C ASP A 4 1.30 -9.44 -5.60
N ASP A 5 1.13 -10.45 -4.74
CA ASP A 5 1.94 -10.62 -3.52
C ASP A 5 3.44 -10.79 -3.87
N GLU A 6 3.78 -11.50 -4.94
CA GLU A 6 5.17 -11.69 -5.38
C GLU A 6 5.80 -10.37 -5.86
N LYS A 7 5.04 -9.56 -6.61
CA LYS A 7 5.48 -8.23 -7.04
C LYS A 7 5.70 -7.31 -5.85
N ILE A 8 4.76 -7.31 -4.90
CA ILE A 8 4.84 -6.50 -3.68
C ILE A 8 6.05 -6.92 -2.84
N LEU A 9 6.33 -8.22 -2.69
CA LEU A 9 7.52 -8.72 -1.98
C LEU A 9 8.82 -8.26 -2.65
N ARG A 10 8.89 -8.32 -3.98
CA ARG A 10 10.08 -7.86 -4.73
C ARG A 10 10.32 -6.36 -4.52
N LEU A 11 9.28 -5.55 -4.64
CA LEU A 11 9.35 -4.10 -4.41
C LEU A 11 9.71 -3.76 -2.96
N ALA A 12 9.06 -4.40 -1.98
CA ALA A 12 9.37 -4.20 -0.57
C ALA A 12 10.84 -4.52 -0.25
N LYS A 13 11.40 -5.57 -0.89
CA LYS A 13 12.80 -5.97 -0.74
C LYS A 13 13.74 -4.90 -1.30
N GLU A 14 13.44 -4.36 -2.47
CA GLU A 14 14.27 -3.30 -3.07
C GLU A 14 14.26 -2.01 -2.26
N ILE A 15 13.09 -1.60 -1.75
CA ILE A 15 12.95 -0.40 -0.91
C ILE A 15 13.74 -0.54 0.40
N VAL A 16 13.60 -1.67 1.11
CA VAL A 16 14.30 -1.86 2.39
C VAL A 16 15.81 -1.93 2.20
N ILE A 17 16.29 -2.59 1.12
CA ILE A 17 17.72 -2.61 0.78
C ILE A 17 18.21 -1.18 0.50
N LYS A 18 17.46 -0.38 -0.25
CA LYS A 18 17.81 1.02 -0.52
C LYS A 18 17.92 1.85 0.76
N PHE A 19 17.01 1.66 1.71
CA PHE A 19 17.07 2.36 3.00
C PHE A 19 18.27 1.93 3.85
N ILE A 20 18.69 0.66 3.79
CA ILE A 20 19.90 0.17 4.45
C ILE A 20 21.16 0.76 3.78
N GLU A 21 21.24 0.75 2.45
CA GLU A 21 22.34 1.33 1.67
C GLU A 21 22.53 2.83 1.95
N LEU A 22 21.42 3.56 2.15
CA LEU A 22 21.41 4.98 2.49
C LEU A 22 21.62 5.26 3.99
N GLY A 23 21.80 4.22 4.82
CA GLY A 23 21.99 4.36 6.26
C GLY A 23 20.76 4.86 7.03
N ARG A 24 19.56 4.77 6.43
CA ARG A 24 18.30 5.19 7.06
C ARG A 24 17.71 4.12 7.99
N ILE A 25 18.07 2.86 7.74
CA ILE A 25 17.63 1.69 8.49
C ILE A 25 18.86 0.80 8.78
N SER A 26 18.89 0.14 9.93
CA SER A 26 19.93 -0.83 10.27
C SER A 26 19.57 -2.22 9.72
N PRO A 27 20.54 -3.04 9.30
CA PRO A 27 20.28 -4.45 9.02
C PRO A 27 19.64 -5.18 10.22
N THR A 28 19.92 -4.76 11.46
CA THR A 28 19.44 -5.43 12.69
C THR A 28 17.92 -5.32 12.87
N ASN A 29 17.29 -4.27 12.34
CA ASN A 29 15.83 -4.07 12.43
C ASN A 29 15.11 -4.29 11.09
N PHE A 30 15.78 -4.96 10.13
CA PHE A 30 15.24 -5.28 8.80
C PHE A 30 13.82 -5.87 8.83
N GLU A 31 13.56 -6.85 9.70
CA GLU A 31 12.29 -7.60 9.70
C GLU A 31 11.08 -6.68 9.92
N SER A 32 11.16 -5.79 10.91
CA SER A 32 10.08 -4.86 11.24
C SER A 32 9.81 -3.86 10.10
N HIS A 33 10.88 -3.33 9.52
CA HIS A 33 10.77 -2.39 8.40
C HIS A 33 10.26 -3.05 7.13
N PHE A 34 10.76 -4.24 6.79
CA PHE A 34 10.30 -5.00 5.62
C PHE A 34 8.80 -5.31 5.71
N LYS A 35 8.32 -5.79 6.87
CA LYS A 35 6.88 -6.01 7.10
C LYS A 35 6.07 -4.72 6.95
N SER A 36 6.56 -3.61 7.51
CA SER A 36 5.87 -2.31 7.43
C SER A 36 5.76 -1.81 5.97
N ILE A 37 6.84 -1.91 5.20
CA ILE A 37 6.87 -1.53 3.78
C ILE A 37 5.95 -2.45 2.96
N PHE A 38 6.01 -3.76 3.19
CA PHE A 38 5.15 -4.73 2.50
C PHE A 38 3.66 -4.40 2.70
N TRP A 39 3.24 -4.13 3.93
CA TRP A 39 1.85 -3.78 4.23
C TRP A 39 1.46 -2.42 3.66
N ALA A 40 2.34 -1.42 3.68
CA ALA A 40 2.08 -0.14 3.05
C ALA A 40 1.79 -0.29 1.54
N LEU A 41 2.61 -1.06 0.82
CA LEU A 41 2.40 -1.36 -0.59
C LEU A 41 1.11 -2.16 -0.82
N LYS A 42 0.89 -3.20 -0.02
CA LYS A 42 -0.30 -4.06 -0.16
C LYS A 42 -1.59 -3.30 0.07
N ASN A 43 -1.66 -2.50 1.13
CA ASN A 43 -2.83 -1.68 1.43
C ASN A 43 -3.07 -0.67 0.30
N THR A 44 -2.02 -0.02 -0.20
CA THR A 44 -2.15 0.91 -1.34
C THR A 44 -2.76 0.23 -2.57
N VAL A 45 -2.36 -1.01 -2.88
CA VAL A 45 -2.91 -1.77 -4.01
C VAL A 45 -4.37 -2.18 -3.74
N VAL A 46 -4.68 -2.63 -2.53
CA VAL A 46 -6.04 -3.02 -2.14
C VAL A 46 -6.99 -1.82 -2.18
N ASP A 47 -6.58 -0.69 -1.64
CA ASP A 47 -7.36 0.55 -1.59
C ASP A 47 -7.59 1.11 -3.00
N ALA A 48 -6.59 1.03 -3.89
CA ALA A 48 -6.74 1.42 -5.28
C ALA A 48 -7.67 0.49 -6.09
N GLN A 49 -7.85 -0.76 -5.66
CA GLN A 49 -8.79 -1.71 -6.26
C GLN A 49 -10.19 -1.66 -5.65
N ALA A 50 -10.35 -1.03 -4.48
CA ALA A 50 -11.66 -0.81 -3.90
C ALA A 50 -12.45 0.12 -4.82
N PRO A 51 -13.64 -0.28 -5.29
CA PRO A 51 -14.46 0.59 -6.14
C PRO A 51 -14.76 1.88 -5.39
N ASP A 52 -14.50 3.02 -6.05
CA ASP A 52 -14.86 4.36 -5.63
C ASP A 52 -16.24 4.36 -4.95
N PHE A 53 -16.28 4.45 -3.62
CA PHE A 53 -17.51 4.70 -2.86
C PHE A 53 -18.06 6.13 -3.08
N THR A 54 -17.45 6.88 -3.99
CA THR A 54 -17.74 8.27 -4.34
C THR A 54 -18.98 8.43 -5.25
N ARG A 55 -19.64 7.34 -5.66
CA ARG A 55 -20.86 7.42 -6.48
C ARG A 55 -22.12 7.79 -5.69
N ASP A 56 -22.13 7.63 -4.37
CA ASP A 56 -23.36 7.75 -3.56
C ASP A 56 -23.64 9.16 -3.01
N LEU A 57 -22.72 10.11 -3.18
CA LEU A 57 -22.93 11.52 -2.77
C LEU A 57 -23.60 12.39 -3.86
N SER A 58 -23.86 11.83 -5.04
CA SER A 58 -24.54 12.52 -6.14
C SER A 58 -26.06 12.32 -6.17
N ALA A 59 -26.60 11.48 -5.28
CA ALA A 59 -28.04 11.33 -5.08
C ALA A 59 -28.57 12.40 -4.11
N VAL A 60 -28.40 13.68 -4.46
CA VAL A 60 -29.24 14.73 -3.87
C VAL A 60 -30.56 14.70 -4.66
N PRO A 61 -31.67 14.22 -4.08
CA PRO A 61 -32.96 14.30 -4.76
C PRO A 61 -33.27 15.78 -5.04
N PRO A 62 -33.85 16.12 -6.21
CA PRO A 62 -34.27 17.49 -6.46
C PRO A 62 -35.23 17.87 -5.32
N GLY A 63 -34.92 18.99 -4.66
CA GLY A 63 -35.77 19.53 -3.62
C GLY A 63 -37.18 19.74 -4.17
N ASP A 64 -38.17 19.20 -3.47
CA ASP A 64 -39.55 19.59 -3.65
C ASP A 64 -39.69 21.04 -3.12
N GLU A 65 -40.22 21.91 -3.98
CA GLU A 65 -40.62 23.30 -3.70
C GLU A 65 -41.54 23.47 -2.48
#